data_AF-A0A7C2TJI5-F1
#
_entry.id   AF-A0A7C2TJI5-F1
#
_cell.length_a   1.000
_cell.length_b   1.000
_cell.length_c   1.000
_cell.angle_alpha   90.00
_cell.angle_beta   90.00
_cell.angle_gamma   90.00
#
_symmetry.space_group_name_H-M   'P 1'
#
loop_
_entity.id
_entity.type
_entity.pdbx_description
1 polymer ?
#
loop_
_entity_poly.entity_id
_entity_poly.type
_entity_poly.pdbx_seq_one_letter_code
_entity_poly.pdbx_strand_id
1 'polypeptide(L)'
;MADDIDKKLESRINSKLISKAKRGKILDGFKKNKVVNEVLDKTTMMTMYDMIKSHIISYVNGVVKAGKESVVFWAVDENQNDVALKVYLVSTTNFKKRAQYILGDPRFSKIKKGTRNLVYLWARKEFTNL
;
A
#
# COMPACT_ATOMS: atom_id res chain seq x y z
N MET A 1 -2.78 48.68 24.55
CA MET A 1 -3.48 47.43 24.95
C MET A 1 -3.71 46.46 23.80
N ALA A 2 -4.00 46.92 22.57
CA ALA A 2 -4.13 46.04 21.39
C ALA A 2 -2.81 45.37 20.96
N ASP A 3 -1.69 46.10 21.01
CA ASP A 3 -0.35 45.61 20.61
C ASP A 3 0.15 44.39 21.37
N ASP A 4 -0.22 44.25 22.64
CA ASP A 4 0.29 43.18 23.50
C ASP A 4 -0.49 41.86 23.26
N ILE A 5 -1.76 41.99 22.88
CA ILE A 5 -2.60 40.87 22.46
C ILE A 5 -2.12 40.35 21.10
N ASP A 6 -1.77 41.26 20.18
CA ASP A 6 -1.31 40.91 18.84
C ASP A 6 0.06 40.20 18.90
N LYS A 7 1.01 40.72 19.68
CA LYS A 7 2.29 40.04 19.94
C LYS A 7 2.14 38.66 20.57
N LYS A 8 1.15 38.49 21.46
CA LYS A 8 0.86 37.19 22.08
C LYS A 8 0.21 36.21 21.10
N LEU A 9 -0.57 36.72 20.14
CA LEU A 9 -1.15 35.91 19.07
C LEU A 9 -0.08 35.47 18.08
N GLU A 10 0.80 36.38 17.65
CA GLU A 10 1.91 36.11 16.76
C GLU A 10 2.89 35.08 17.36
N SER A 11 3.25 35.22 18.64
CA SER A 11 4.12 34.25 19.32
C SER A 11 3.49 32.85 19.44
N ARG A 12 2.16 32.76 19.61
CA ARG A 12 1.42 31.49 19.58
C ARG A 12 1.38 30.87 18.19
N ILE A 13 1.19 31.68 17.15
CA ILE A 13 1.23 31.20 15.75
C ILE A 13 2.63 30.69 15.42
N ASN A 14 3.66 31.47 15.77
CA ASN A 14 5.04 31.14 15.46
C ASN A 14 5.49 29.88 16.21
N SER A 15 5.16 29.72 17.50
CA SER A 15 5.43 28.48 18.25
C SER A 15 4.69 27.26 17.69
N LYS A 16 3.46 27.45 17.19
CA LYS A 16 2.69 26.39 16.53
C LYS A 16 3.28 26.02 15.15
N LEU A 17 3.80 26.98 14.41
CA LEU A 17 4.52 26.75 13.14
C LEU A 17 5.86 26.05 13.39
N ILE A 18 6.63 26.48 14.39
CA ILE A 18 7.90 25.87 14.80
C ILE A 18 7.69 24.44 15.28
N SER A 19 6.67 24.16 16.09
CA SER A 19 6.34 22.78 16.52
C SER A 19 5.89 21.90 15.36
N LYS A 20 5.19 22.46 14.35
CA LYS A 20 4.80 21.75 13.12
C LYS A 20 6.01 21.50 12.20
N ALA A 21 6.99 22.40 12.19
CA ALA A 21 8.27 22.24 11.46
C ALA A 21 9.24 21.28 12.17
N LYS A 22 9.26 21.27 13.51
CA LYS A 22 10.03 20.32 14.34
C LYS A 22 9.45 18.92 14.36
N ARG A 23 8.15 18.74 14.07
CA ARG A 23 7.65 17.47 13.54
C ARG A 23 8.25 17.30 12.16
N GLY A 24 9.52 16.92 12.10
CA GLY A 24 10.16 16.50 10.87
C GLY A 24 9.23 15.54 10.15
N LYS A 25 9.20 15.58 8.81
CA LYS A 25 8.58 14.50 8.03
C LYS A 25 9.11 13.21 8.64
N ILE A 26 8.22 12.41 9.24
CA ILE A 26 8.56 11.05 9.64
C ILE A 26 9.31 10.48 8.43
N LEU A 27 10.53 10.01 8.65
CA LEU A 27 11.32 9.37 7.61
C LEU A 27 10.53 8.16 7.16
N ASP A 28 9.67 8.38 6.17
CA ASP A 28 8.97 7.33 5.46
C ASP A 28 10.11 6.52 4.83
N GLY A 29 10.37 5.32 5.35
CA GLY A 29 11.48 4.45 4.89
C GLY A 29 11.49 4.28 3.36
N PHE A 30 10.36 4.58 2.73
CA PHE A 30 10.15 4.78 1.31
C PHE A 30 10.55 6.21 0.87
N LYS A 31 11.85 6.51 0.75
CA LYS A 31 12.31 7.73 0.04
C LYS A 31 11.63 7.79 -1.34
N LYS A 32 10.78 8.80 -1.58
CA LYS A 32 10.09 9.05 -2.88
C LYS A 32 9.26 7.86 -3.43
N ASN A 33 8.51 7.12 -2.60
CA ASN A 33 7.72 5.96 -3.05
C ASN A 33 8.58 4.85 -3.70
N LYS A 34 9.87 4.75 -3.34
CA LYS A 34 10.75 3.70 -3.86
C LYS A 34 10.19 2.33 -3.50
N VAL A 35 9.92 1.51 -4.50
CA VAL A 35 9.38 0.16 -4.30
C VAL A 35 10.53 -0.76 -3.86
N VAL A 36 10.37 -1.41 -2.71
CA VAL A 36 11.32 -2.42 -2.23
C VAL A 36 10.92 -3.78 -2.83
N ASN A 37 11.90 -4.54 -3.34
CA ASN A 37 11.68 -5.83 -4.02
C ASN A 37 10.67 -5.80 -5.18
N GLU A 38 10.54 -4.68 -5.90
CA GLU A 38 9.63 -4.47 -7.05
C GLU A 38 8.12 -4.53 -6.77
N VAL A 39 7.70 -5.03 -5.60
CA VAL A 39 6.27 -5.15 -5.22
C VAL A 39 5.88 -4.35 -3.97
N LEU A 40 6.82 -3.97 -3.10
CA LEU A 40 6.50 -3.37 -1.81
C LEU A 40 6.53 -1.84 -1.91
N ASP A 41 5.43 -1.26 -2.40
CA ASP A 41 5.15 0.17 -2.27
C ASP A 41 4.53 0.46 -0.88
N LYS A 42 4.49 1.74 -0.50
CA LYS A 42 3.95 2.18 0.80
C LYS A 42 2.54 1.65 1.04
N THR A 43 1.67 1.66 0.02
CA THR A 43 0.27 1.23 0.18
C THR A 43 0.17 -0.27 0.37
N THR A 44 0.98 -1.07 -0.33
CA THR A 44 1.05 -2.52 -0.14
C THR A 44 1.59 -2.86 1.24
N MET A 45 2.57 -2.10 1.74
CA MET A 45 3.08 -2.26 3.10
C MET A 45 2.03 -1.95 4.15
N MET A 46 1.25 -0.89 3.95
CA MET A 46 0.11 -0.60 4.83
C MET A 46 -0.96 -1.69 4.76
N THR A 47 -1.23 -2.26 3.58
CA THR A 47 -2.17 -3.38 3.45
C THR A 47 -1.69 -4.61 4.22
N MET A 48 -0.40 -4.95 4.12
CA MET A 48 0.18 -6.05 4.91
C MET A 48 0.14 -5.74 6.41
N TYR A 49 0.45 -4.52 6.81
CA TYR A 49 0.34 -4.08 8.20
C TYR A 49 -1.10 -4.22 8.72
N ASP A 50 -2.10 -3.85 7.93
CA ASP A 50 -3.51 -4.02 8.28
C ASP A 50 -3.90 -5.50 8.40
N MET A 51 -3.35 -6.38 7.55
CA MET A 51 -3.53 -7.84 7.67
C MET A 51 -2.91 -8.40 8.96
N ILE A 52 -1.72 -7.91 9.34
CA ILE A 52 -1.07 -8.28 10.60
C ILE A 52 -1.90 -7.80 11.80
N LYS A 53 -2.30 -6.53 11.78
CA LYS A 53 -3.14 -5.93 12.82
C LYS A 53 -4.50 -6.62 12.97
N SER A 54 -5.02 -7.19 11.88
CA SER A 54 -6.30 -7.92 11.86
C SER A 54 -6.12 -9.41 12.15
N HIS A 55 -4.94 -9.85 12.57
CA HIS A 55 -4.63 -11.25 12.90
C HIS A 55 -4.85 -12.25 11.74
N ILE A 56 -4.84 -11.77 10.49
CA ILE A 56 -4.91 -12.65 9.30
C ILE A 56 -3.57 -13.34 9.06
N ILE A 57 -2.49 -12.61 9.29
CA ILE A 57 -1.11 -13.12 9.25
C ILE A 57 -0.38 -12.64 10.50
N SER A 58 0.54 -13.44 11.02
CA SER A 58 1.39 -13.06 12.17
C SER A 58 2.65 -12.33 11.70
N TYR A 59 3.40 -12.93 10.77
CA TYR A 59 4.60 -12.33 10.19
C TYR A 59 4.87 -12.84 8.77
N VAL A 60 5.70 -12.09 8.04
CA VAL A 60 6.16 -12.44 6.69
C VAL A 60 7.66 -12.74 6.76
N ASN A 61 8.07 -13.92 6.28
CA ASN A 61 9.46 -14.35 6.30
C ASN A 61 10.24 -13.77 5.12
N GLY A 62 9.96 -14.26 3.91
CA GLY A 62 10.77 -13.97 2.75
C GLY A 62 10.11 -14.35 1.44
N VAL A 63 10.79 -14.03 0.33
CA VAL A 63 10.31 -14.33 -1.01
C VAL A 63 10.49 -15.82 -1.30
N VAL A 64 9.40 -16.48 -1.70
CA VAL A 64 9.42 -17.86 -2.20
C VAL A 64 9.68 -17.87 -3.70
N LYS A 65 8.98 -17.01 -4.44
CA LYS A 65 9.10 -16.95 -5.91
C LYS A 65 8.78 -15.56 -6.44
N ALA A 66 9.66 -15.04 -7.28
CA ALA A 66 9.40 -13.85 -8.08
C ALA A 66 8.86 -14.25 -9.46
N GLY A 67 7.79 -13.59 -9.90
CA GLY A 67 7.19 -13.77 -11.22
C GLY A 67 7.01 -12.43 -11.93
N LYS A 68 6.58 -12.50 -13.20
CA LYS A 68 6.43 -11.32 -14.07
C LYS A 68 5.36 -10.32 -13.58
N GLU A 69 4.39 -10.81 -12.83
CA GLU A 69 3.17 -10.05 -12.46
C GLU A 69 2.92 -10.02 -10.96
N SER A 70 3.59 -10.89 -10.22
CA SER A 70 3.45 -11.01 -8.77
C SER A 70 4.70 -11.62 -8.16
N VAL A 71 4.93 -11.35 -6.89
CA VAL A 71 5.88 -12.04 -6.03
C VAL A 71 5.11 -12.80 -4.96
N VAL A 72 5.49 -14.04 -4.68
CA VAL A 72 4.91 -14.84 -3.61
C VAL A 72 5.87 -14.84 -2.44
N PHE A 73 5.36 -14.46 -1.27
CA PHE A 73 6.05 -14.49 0.00
C PHE A 73 5.57 -15.66 0.84
N TRP A 74 6.47 -16.20 1.65
CA TRP A 74 6.13 -17.09 2.74
C TRP A 74 5.75 -16.23 3.94
N ALA A 75 4.54 -16.43 4.44
CA ALA A 75 4.05 -15.84 5.67
C ALA A 75 3.51 -16.94 6.58
N VAL A 76 3.28 -16.59 7.84
CA VAL A 76 2.77 -17.49 8.87
C VAL A 76 1.52 -16.84 9.48
N ASP A 77 0.45 -17.61 9.68
CA ASP A 77 -0.78 -17.14 10.32
C ASP A 77 -0.68 -17.13 11.86
N GLU A 78 -1.74 -16.73 12.57
CA GLU A 78 -1.76 -16.71 14.04
C GLU A 78 -1.71 -18.12 14.66
N ASN A 79 -2.11 -19.15 13.92
CA ASN A 79 -2.12 -20.55 14.33
C ASN A 79 -0.82 -21.29 13.96
N GLN A 80 0.22 -20.56 13.52
CA GLN A 80 1.51 -21.11 13.09
C GLN A 80 1.43 -21.98 11.81
N ASN A 81 0.41 -21.78 10.98
CA ASN A 81 0.33 -22.42 9.67
C ASN A 81 1.08 -21.60 8.62
N ASP A 82 1.74 -22.30 7.70
CA ASP A 82 2.38 -21.68 6.55
C ASP A 82 1.34 -21.20 5.53
N VAL A 83 1.42 -19.92 5.16
CA VAL A 83 0.53 -19.30 4.18
C VAL A 83 1.31 -18.61 3.05
N ALA A 84 0.79 -18.73 1.84
CA ALA A 84 1.36 -18.08 0.66
C ALA A 84 0.76 -16.68 0.48
N LEU A 85 1.58 -15.64 0.66
CA LEU A 85 1.17 -14.25 0.44
C LEU A 85 1.58 -13.79 -0.96
N LYS A 86 0.63 -13.83 -1.90
CA LYS A 86 0.85 -13.39 -3.29
C LYS A 86 0.58 -11.89 -3.46
N VAL A 87 1.59 -11.15 -3.91
CA VAL A 87 1.55 -9.69 -4.05
C VAL A 87 1.76 -9.30 -5.51
N TYR A 88 0.81 -8.59 -6.10
CA TYR A 88 0.87 -8.18 -7.52
C TYR A 88 1.68 -6.90 -7.73
N LEU A 89 2.41 -6.82 -8.84
CA LEU A 89 3.18 -5.63 -9.22
C LEU A 89 2.25 -4.53 -9.74
N VAL A 90 2.03 -3.48 -8.94
CA VAL A 90 1.12 -2.38 -9.28
C VAL A 90 1.62 -1.53 -10.47
N SER A 91 2.93 -1.47 -10.69
CA SER A 91 3.56 -0.65 -11.73
C SER A 91 3.71 -1.34 -13.09
N THR A 92 3.43 -2.64 -13.19
CA THR A 92 3.79 -3.42 -14.39
C THR A 92 2.88 -3.12 -15.59
N THR A 93 3.50 -2.77 -16.72
CA THR A 93 2.82 -2.47 -18.00
C THR A 93 2.01 -3.64 -18.56
N ASN A 94 2.30 -4.89 -18.18
CA ASN A 94 1.59 -6.09 -18.64
C ASN A 94 0.10 -6.06 -18.27
N PHE A 95 -0.27 -5.47 -17.13
CA PHE A 95 -1.68 -5.39 -16.73
C PHE A 95 -2.51 -4.62 -17.76
N LYS A 96 -1.98 -3.55 -18.36
CA LYS A 96 -2.70 -2.80 -19.41
C LYS A 96 -3.04 -3.67 -20.62
N LYS A 97 -2.11 -4.52 -21.07
CA LYS A 97 -2.34 -5.44 -22.20
C LYS A 97 -3.33 -6.56 -21.86
N ARG A 98 -3.42 -6.93 -20.58
CA ARG A 98 -4.32 -7.98 -20.09
C ARG A 98 -5.70 -7.48 -19.66
N ALA A 99 -5.94 -6.17 -19.71
CA ALA A 99 -7.24 -5.57 -19.35
C ALA A 99 -8.42 -6.22 -20.07
N GLN A 100 -8.22 -6.65 -21.32
CA GLN A 100 -9.23 -7.38 -22.11
C GLN A 100 -9.77 -8.65 -21.43
N TYR A 101 -8.94 -9.36 -20.64
CA TYR A 101 -9.36 -10.56 -19.93
C TYR A 101 -10.21 -10.28 -18.69
N ILE A 102 -10.25 -9.02 -18.21
CA ILE A 102 -11.18 -8.58 -17.16
C ILE A 102 -12.45 -7.97 -17.79
N LEU A 103 -12.29 -7.20 -18.87
CA LEU A 103 -13.39 -6.48 -19.52
C LEU A 103 -14.50 -7.41 -20.06
N GLY A 104 -14.15 -8.63 -20.47
CA GLY A 104 -15.13 -9.62 -20.94
C GLY A 104 -15.88 -10.38 -19.83
N ASP A 105 -15.54 -10.18 -18.57
CA ASP A 105 -16.15 -10.91 -17.44
C ASP A 105 -17.29 -10.08 -16.81
N PRO A 106 -18.56 -10.55 -16.87
CA PRO A 106 -19.71 -9.81 -16.34
C PRO A 106 -19.59 -9.44 -14.86
N ARG A 107 -18.83 -10.23 -14.08
CA ARG A 107 -18.60 -10.01 -12.64
C ARG A 107 -17.79 -8.74 -12.35
N PHE A 108 -17.12 -8.16 -13.37
CA PHE A 108 -16.19 -7.04 -13.23
C PHE A 108 -16.48 -5.89 -14.21
N SER A 109 -17.76 -5.69 -14.56
CA SER A 109 -18.23 -4.69 -15.55
C SER A 109 -17.91 -3.22 -15.20
N LYS A 110 -17.77 -2.87 -13.91
CA LYS A 110 -17.46 -1.50 -13.46
C LYS A 110 -15.98 -1.34 -13.11
N ILE A 111 -15.15 -1.09 -14.11
CA ILE A 111 -13.72 -0.83 -13.91
C ILE A 111 -13.48 0.67 -13.68
N LYS A 112 -13.01 1.02 -12.48
CA LYS A 112 -12.49 2.37 -12.23
C LYS A 112 -11.18 2.57 -13.00
N LYS A 113 -10.98 3.77 -13.58
CA LYS A 113 -9.75 4.10 -14.32
C LYS A 113 -8.51 3.97 -13.43
N GLY A 114 -7.38 3.59 -14.02
CA GLY A 114 -6.06 3.54 -13.36
C GLY A 114 -5.50 2.13 -13.15
N THR A 115 -4.18 1.99 -13.27
CA THR A 115 -3.49 0.69 -13.20
C THR A 115 -3.74 -0.05 -11.89
N ARG A 116 -3.76 0.65 -10.75
CA ARG A 116 -4.00 0.02 -9.43
C ARG A 116 -5.38 -0.61 -9.32
N ASN A 117 -6.40 0.05 -9.85
CA ASN A 117 -7.76 -0.51 -9.88
C ASN A 117 -7.83 -1.76 -10.76
N LEU A 118 -7.11 -1.76 -11.89
CA LEU A 118 -7.02 -2.94 -12.75
C LEU A 118 -6.32 -4.11 -12.07
N VAL A 119 -5.20 -3.86 -11.38
CA VAL A 119 -4.46 -4.87 -10.62
C VAL A 119 -5.32 -5.44 -9.48
N TYR A 120 -6.07 -4.58 -8.78
CA TYR A 120 -7.01 -5.01 -7.76
C TYR A 120 -8.10 -5.94 -8.32
N LEU A 121 -8.69 -5.60 -9.46
CA LEU A 121 -9.68 -6.45 -10.12
C LEU A 121 -9.06 -7.78 -10.59
N TRP A 122 -7.81 -7.74 -11.06
CA TRP A 122 -7.08 -8.95 -11.43
C TRP A 122 -6.91 -9.89 -10.23
N ALA A 123 -6.47 -9.35 -9.09
CA ALA A 123 -6.36 -10.09 -7.85
C ALA A 123 -7.71 -10.67 -7.39
N ARG A 124 -8.79 -9.88 -7.48
CA ARG A 124 -10.14 -10.34 -7.13
C ARG A 124 -10.63 -11.45 -8.06
N LYS A 125 -10.38 -11.33 -9.37
CA LYS A 125 -10.70 -12.37 -10.35
C LYS A 125 -9.94 -13.65 -10.06
N GLU A 126 -8.63 -13.56 -9.79
CA GLU A 126 -7.83 -14.74 -9.46
C GLU A 126 -8.34 -15.41 -8.17
N PHE A 127 -8.63 -14.64 -7.12
CA PHE A 127 -9.22 -15.17 -5.89
C PHE A 127 -10.57 -15.84 -6.11
N THR A 128 -11.40 -15.34 -7.03
CA THR A 128 -12.72 -15.95 -7.32
C THR A 128 -12.61 -17.22 -8.16
N ASN A 129 -11.48 -17.41 -8.85
CA ASN A 129 -11.27 -18.57 -9.71
C ASN A 129 -10.56 -19.73 -9.00
N LEU A 130 -9.89 -19.44 -7.88
CA LEU A 130 -9.37 -20.44 -6.94
C LEU A 130 -10.53 -21.02 -6.11
#